data_AF-A0A9D8SU15-F1
#
_entry.id   AF-A0A9D8SU15-F1
#
_cell.length_a   1.000
_cell.length_b   1.000
_cell.length_c   1.000
_cell.angle_alpha   90.00
_cell.angle_beta   90.00
_cell.angle_gamma   90.00
#
_symmetry.space_group_name_H-M   'P 1'
#
loop_
_entity.id
_entity.type
_entity.pdbx_description
1 polymer ?
#
loop_
_entity_poly.entity_id
_entity_poly.type
_entity_poly.pdbx_seq_one_letter_code
_entity_poly.pdbx_strand_id
1 'polypeptide(L)' 'PTIGLKTVENAHAQGFKGIAVHAGNTLIVNEPEVIALANKYKMFIKGINPAEYEEC' A
#
# COMPACT_ATOMS: atom_id res chain seq x y z
N PRO A 1 -2.79 9.71 5.41
CA PRO A 1 -1.78 9.57 4.32
C PRO A 1 -2.47 9.27 2.99
N THR A 2 -1.88 9.62 1.86
CA THR A 2 -2.49 9.38 0.54
C THR A 2 -1.52 8.59 -0.34
N ILE A 3 -2.01 7.52 -0.96
CA ILE A 3 -1.25 6.72 -1.93
C ILE A 3 -2.00 6.64 -3.26
N GLY A 4 -1.24 6.52 -4.35
CA GLY A 4 -1.78 6.31 -5.69
C GLY A 4 -0.79 5.54 -6.56
N LEU A 5 -1.04 5.51 -7.86
CA LEU A 5 -0.23 4.76 -8.83
C LEU A 5 1.27 5.05 -8.70
N LYS A 6 1.64 6.33 -8.63
CA LYS A 6 3.03 6.77 -8.54
C LYS A 6 3.76 6.23 -7.29
N THR A 7 3.04 6.03 -6.19
CA THR A 7 3.60 5.41 -4.98
C THR A 7 3.96 3.94 -5.24
N VAL A 8 3.08 3.21 -5.95
CA VAL A 8 3.32 1.80 -6.32
C VAL A 8 4.47 1.69 -7.34
N GLU A 9 4.50 2.56 -8.35
CA GLU A 9 5.59 2.60 -9.34
C GLU A 9 6.95 2.84 -8.68
N ASN A 10 7.02 3.85 -7.81
CA ASN A 10 8.25 4.18 -7.08
C ASN A 10 8.68 3.03 -6.17
N ALA A 11 7.73 2.42 -5.44
CA ALA A 11 8.04 1.31 -4.55
C ALA A 11 8.54 0.08 -5.33
N HIS A 12 7.96 -0.21 -6.49
CA HIS A 12 8.44 -1.26 -7.39
C HIS A 12 9.84 -0.96 -7.92
N ALA A 13 10.09 0.29 -8.36
CA ALA A 13 11.39 0.72 -8.89
C ALA A 13 12.52 0.60 -7.84
N GLN A 14 12.19 0.72 -6.55
CA GLN A 14 13.12 0.52 -5.45
C GLN A 14 13.24 -0.95 -5.01
N GLY A 15 12.54 -1.88 -5.67
CA GLY A 15 12.59 -3.31 -5.37
C GLY A 15 11.80 -3.73 -4.14
N PHE A 16 10.91 -2.87 -3.61
CA PHE A 16 10.06 -3.23 -2.49
C PHE A 16 9.06 -4.33 -2.86
N LYS A 17 8.70 -5.14 -1.87
CA LYS A 17 7.74 -6.24 -2.02
C LYS A 17 6.30 -5.83 -1.76
N GLY A 18 6.08 -4.65 -1.17
CA GLY A 18 4.74 -4.17 -0.86
C GLY A 18 4.73 -2.86 -0.09
N ILE A 19 3.53 -2.42 0.27
CA ILE A 19 3.25 -1.17 0.97
C ILE A 19 2.33 -1.48 2.17
N ALA A 20 2.75 -1.09 3.37
CA ALA A 20 1.89 -1.08 4.55
C ALA A 20 1.23 0.30 4.69
N VAL A 21 -0.08 0.32 4.91
CA VAL A 21 -0.86 1.54 5.07
C VAL A 21 -1.64 1.50 6.37
N HIS A 22 -1.92 2.65 6.97
CA HIS A 22 -2.77 2.69 8.17
C HIS A 22 -4.21 2.35 7.78
N ALA A 23 -4.75 1.27 8.34
CA ALA A 23 -6.14 0.87 8.12
C ALA A 23 -7.08 2.01 8.58
N GLY A 24 -8.10 2.31 7.77
CA GLY A 24 -9.08 3.37 8.05
C GLY A 24 -8.61 4.83 7.94
N ASN A 25 -7.28 5.08 7.90
CA ASN A 25 -6.71 6.44 7.89
C ASN A 25 -5.86 6.75 6.64
N THR A 26 -5.91 5.88 5.63
CA THR A 26 -5.19 6.07 4.35
C THR A 26 -6.17 6.26 3.20
N LEU A 27 -5.99 7.33 2.44
CA LEU A 27 -6.72 7.58 1.21
C LEU A 27 -5.99 6.90 0.03
N ILE A 28 -6.71 6.08 -0.73
CA ILE A 28 -6.19 5.46 -1.95
C ILE A 28 -6.85 6.15 -3.15
N VAL A 29 -6.04 6.81 -3.98
CA VAL A 29 -6.51 7.45 -5.21
C VAL A 29 -6.69 6.38 -6.28
N ASN A 30 -7.86 6.32 -6.91
CA ASN A 30 -8.22 5.34 -7.93
C ASN A 30 -7.86 3.91 -7.51
N GLU A 31 -8.44 3.45 -6.39
CA GLU A 31 -8.19 2.13 -5.81
C GLU A 31 -8.13 0.97 -6.81
N PRO A 32 -9.04 0.85 -7.80
CA PRO A 32 -8.99 -0.24 -8.79
C PRO A 32 -7.70 -0.25 -9.62
N GLU A 33 -7.21 0.92 -10.03
CA GLU A 33 -5.98 1.03 -10.82
C GLU A 33 -4.75 0.72 -9.97
N VAL A 34 -4.75 1.16 -8.71
CA VAL A 34 -3.69 0.86 -7.74
C VAL A 34 -3.59 -0.65 -7.49
N ILE A 35 -4.73 -1.33 -7.30
CA ILE A 35 -4.77 -2.78 -7.12
C ILE A 35 -4.28 -3.50 -8.37
N ALA A 36 -4.74 -3.09 -9.56
CA ALA A 36 -4.31 -3.70 -10.82
C ALA A 36 -2.79 -3.57 -11.02
N LEU A 37 -2.23 -2.41 -10.71
CA LEU A 37 -0.79 -2.16 -10.82
C LEU A 37 0.02 -2.95 -9.78
N ALA A 38 -0.43 -2.99 -8.53
CA ALA A 38 0.21 -3.77 -7.48
C ALA A 38 0.22 -5.27 -7.83
N ASN A 39 -0.90 -5.80 -8.34
CA ASN A 39 -1.00 -7.19 -8.81
C ASN A 39 -0.05 -7.46 -9.98
N LYS A 40 0.03 -6.54 -10.97
CA LYS A 40 0.97 -6.64 -12.09
C LYS A 40 2.42 -6.74 -11.62
N TYR A 41 2.78 -5.97 -10.59
CA TYR A 41 4.12 -5.99 -9.99
C TYR A 41 4.33 -7.08 -8.93
N LYS A 42 3.32 -7.91 -8.66
CA LYS A 42 3.33 -8.92 -7.58
C LYS A 42 3.68 -8.31 -6.22
N MET A 43 3.21 -7.10 -5.98
CA MET A 43 3.38 -6.39 -4.71
C MET A 43 2.13 -6.52 -3.85
N PHE A 44 2.30 -6.59 -2.54
CA PHE A 44 1.17 -6.54 -1.60
C PHE A 44 0.88 -5.11 -1.14
N ILE A 45 -0.38 -4.81 -0.87
CA ILE A 45 -0.79 -3.62 -0.11
C ILE A 45 -1.56 -4.13 1.11
N LYS A 46 -1.12 -3.76 2.31
CA LYS A 46 -1.72 -4.24 3.56
C LYS A 46 -2.10 -3.08 4.46
N GLY A 47 -3.37 -3.02 4.82
CA GLY A 47 -3.85 -2.20 5.93
C GLY A 47 -3.37 -2.77 7.26
N ILE A 48 -2.69 -1.95 8.05
CA ILE A 48 -2.22 -2.24 9.41
C ILE A 48 -2.97 -1.32 10.37
N ASN A 49 -3.56 -1.90 11.41
CA ASN A 49 -4.14 -1.17 12.50
C ASN A 49 -3.13 -1.15 13.66
N PRO A 50 -2.58 0.01 14.07
CA PRO A 50 -1.57 0.04 15.13
C PRO A 50 -2.05 -0.57 16.45
N ALA A 51 -3.34 -0.45 16.76
CA ALA A 51 -3.93 -1.03 17.97
C ALA A 51 -3.85 -2.57 18.01
N GLU A 52 -3.70 -3.23 16.85
CA GLU A 52 -3.47 -4.69 16.78
C GLU A 52 -2.03 -5.08 17.11
N TYR A 53 -1.11 -4.11 17.22
CA TYR A 53 0.33 -4.33 17.44
C TYR A 53 0.87 -3.57 18.66
N GLU A 54 -0.01 -2.97 19.49
CA GLU A 54 0.36 -2.27 20.74
C GLU A 54 0.68 -3.22 21.92
N GLU A 55 0.87 -4.52 21.68
CA GLU A 55 1.39 -5.44 22.69
C GLU A 55 2.91 -5.60 22.57
N CYS A 56 3.65 -4.72 23.26
CA CYS A 56 5.03 -4.90 23.73
C CYS A 56 5.27 -4.09 25.00
#